data_AF-A0A256WAX4-F1
#
_entry.id   AF-A0A256WAX4-F1
#
_cell.length_a   1.000
_cell.length_b   1.000
_cell.length_c   1.000
_cell.angle_alpha   90.00
_cell.angle_beta   90.00
_cell.angle_gamma   90.00
#
_symmetry.space_group_name_H-M   'P 1'
#
loop_
_entity.id
_entity.type
_entity.pdbx_description
1 polymer ?
#
loop_
_entity_poly.entity_id
_entity_poly.type
_entity_poly.pdbx_seq_one_letter_code
_entity_poly.pdbx_strand_id
1 'polypeptide(L)'
;MLVHEGDEVKAGTLLFYDKYRENIKFSSPVSGIIKEIKRGAKRVLLEIKIEAGASQEFVDFGAAPPNTLNRENIIEKLLESGIWPVIRQRPYTVIANPKDDPKAIFISAFDTSPMAPDFDLIVHGQGDAFQAGLDALKKLTSGKIHLDLAAGVTASKVFTNSKDVQINYFKGPHPSGNPGPQINKIDPINKGEIIWHLRPQEVLTIGKLFIEGKFNAERVIALTGSEILKPKYYKTKIGASIKNLIKDNVTNSKLRFISGNVLTGKKIANDGYVGFYDSQISVIPEGDYYELFGWALPGFGKFSFSKSFPTFLYPKQKKYRLDTNYHGGYRAFVMTGEMEKVFPFDIYPMQLIKAIMIEDIDAMENLGIYEIDEEDFALCEYIDTSKTEIQSIVRKGLDMLRKEMS
;
A
#
# COMPACT_ATOMS: atom_id res chain seq x y z
N MET A 1 -24.25 -6.92 1.59
CA MET A 1 -23.93 -7.43 0.23
C MET A 1 -24.99 -6.91 -0.70
N LEU A 2 -24.62 -6.60 -1.94
CA LEU A 2 -25.54 -6.12 -2.98
C LEU A 2 -25.73 -7.15 -4.10
N VAL A 3 -24.96 -8.24 -4.07
CA VAL A 3 -24.98 -9.34 -5.05
C VAL A 3 -24.94 -10.71 -4.34
N HIS A 4 -25.32 -11.74 -5.08
CA HIS A 4 -25.30 -13.16 -4.71
C HIS A 4 -24.43 -13.97 -5.68
N GLU A 5 -24.10 -15.20 -5.30
CA GLU A 5 -23.43 -16.14 -6.20
C GLU A 5 -24.34 -16.48 -7.39
N GLY A 6 -23.79 -16.48 -8.59
CA GLY A 6 -24.53 -16.67 -9.84
C GLY A 6 -24.97 -15.37 -10.52
N ASP A 7 -24.93 -14.22 -9.83
CA ASP A 7 -25.32 -12.95 -10.42
C ASP A 7 -24.35 -12.52 -11.54
N GLU A 8 -24.90 -12.00 -12.64
CA GLU A 8 -24.16 -11.31 -13.67
C GLU A 8 -23.90 -9.86 -13.26
N VAL A 9 -22.65 -9.41 -13.40
CA VAL A 9 -22.21 -8.06 -13.04
C VAL A 9 -21.47 -7.40 -14.19
N LYS A 10 -21.59 -6.08 -14.29
CA LYS A 10 -20.75 -5.25 -15.16
C LYS A 10 -19.55 -4.73 -14.39
N ALA A 11 -18.50 -4.30 -15.08
CA ALA A 11 -17.44 -3.52 -14.45
C ALA A 11 -18.04 -2.20 -13.92
N GLY A 12 -17.85 -1.91 -12.63
CA GLY A 12 -18.52 -0.80 -11.94
C GLY A 12 -19.78 -1.21 -11.16
N THR A 13 -20.33 -2.40 -11.36
CA THR A 13 -21.48 -2.87 -10.54
C THR A 13 -21.07 -2.98 -9.07
N LEU A 14 -21.87 -2.41 -8.17
CA LEU A 14 -21.61 -2.38 -6.74
C LEU A 14 -21.84 -3.77 -6.13
N LEU A 15 -20.84 -4.28 -5.40
CA LEU A 15 -20.83 -5.64 -4.84
C LEU A 15 -21.22 -5.65 -3.37
N PHE A 16 -20.67 -4.71 -2.60
CA PHE A 16 -20.94 -4.56 -1.18
C PHE A 16 -20.63 -3.13 -0.72
N TYR A 17 -20.98 -2.82 0.52
CA TYR A 17 -20.73 -1.55 1.16
C TYR A 17 -20.15 -1.76 2.56
N ASP A 18 -19.48 -0.74 3.10
CA ASP A 18 -18.99 -0.71 4.47
C ASP A 18 -20.19 -0.64 5.44
N LYS A 19 -20.31 -1.63 6.34
CA LYS A 19 -21.42 -1.72 7.30
C LYS A 19 -21.54 -0.48 8.18
N TYR A 20 -20.42 0.19 8.49
CA TYR A 20 -20.41 1.37 9.34
C TYR A 20 -20.63 2.67 8.55
N ARG A 21 -20.46 2.63 7.22
CA ARG A 21 -20.57 3.77 6.31
C ARG A 21 -21.15 3.32 4.98
N GLU A 22 -22.47 3.23 4.90
CA GLU A 22 -23.16 2.60 3.76
C GLU A 22 -22.97 3.34 2.42
N ASN A 23 -22.57 4.61 2.47
CA ASN A 23 -22.17 5.38 1.30
C ASN A 23 -20.85 4.90 0.68
N ILE A 24 -19.96 4.28 1.46
CA ILE A 24 -18.72 3.68 0.97
C ILE A 24 -19.03 2.32 0.37
N LYS A 25 -18.97 2.25 -0.96
CA LYS A 25 -19.30 1.06 -1.74
C LYS A 25 -18.09 0.56 -2.52
N PHE A 26 -18.11 -0.73 -2.86
CA PHE A 26 -17.04 -1.42 -3.58
C PHE A 26 -17.61 -2.04 -4.84
N SER A 27 -17.04 -1.69 -5.98
CA SER A 27 -17.53 -2.12 -7.30
C SER A 27 -16.69 -3.25 -7.90
N SER A 28 -17.30 -3.97 -8.84
CA SER A 28 -16.64 -5.03 -9.59
C SER A 28 -15.58 -4.45 -10.53
N PRO A 29 -14.34 -4.98 -10.52
CA PRO A 29 -13.29 -4.53 -11.44
C PRO A 29 -13.48 -5.04 -12.89
N VAL A 30 -14.36 -6.03 -13.09
CA VAL A 30 -14.61 -6.70 -14.38
C VAL A 30 -16.10 -6.99 -14.56
N SER A 31 -16.55 -7.16 -15.81
CA SER A 31 -17.85 -7.80 -16.05
C SER A 31 -17.71 -9.31 -16.10
N GLY A 32 -18.75 -10.01 -15.66
CA GLY A 32 -18.75 -11.46 -15.58
C GLY A 32 -19.76 -11.99 -14.57
N ILE A 33 -19.46 -13.14 -13.98
CA ILE A 33 -20.37 -13.84 -13.05
C ILE A 33 -19.72 -13.95 -11.67
N ILE A 34 -20.48 -13.66 -10.61
CA ILE A 34 -20.06 -13.92 -9.23
C ILE A 34 -19.98 -15.43 -9.01
N LYS A 35 -18.77 -15.97 -8.92
CA LYS A 35 -18.54 -17.41 -8.73
C LYS A 35 -18.64 -17.86 -7.29
N GLU A 36 -18.12 -17.07 -6.37
CA GLU A 36 -18.00 -17.46 -4.97
C GLU A 36 -17.91 -16.21 -4.10
N ILE A 37 -18.68 -16.18 -3.00
CA ILE A 37 -18.58 -15.19 -1.93
C ILE A 37 -18.00 -15.90 -0.71
N LYS A 38 -16.68 -15.90 -0.62
CA LYS A 38 -15.94 -16.64 0.41
C LYS A 38 -15.99 -15.91 1.75
N ARG A 39 -16.42 -16.62 2.79
CA ARG A 39 -16.49 -16.11 4.16
C ARG A 39 -15.63 -16.93 5.11
N GLY A 40 -14.99 -16.24 6.05
CA GLY A 40 -14.16 -16.83 7.10
C GLY A 40 -14.89 -16.98 8.43
N ALA A 41 -14.11 -17.16 9.50
CA ALA A 41 -14.62 -17.21 10.87
C ALA A 41 -15.47 -15.98 11.20
N LYS A 42 -16.54 -16.17 11.97
CA LYS A 42 -17.53 -15.12 12.29
C LYS A 42 -18.13 -14.42 11.05
N ARG A 43 -18.22 -15.14 9.92
CA ARG A 43 -18.78 -14.67 8.63
C ARG A 43 -18.07 -13.45 8.02
N VAL A 44 -16.81 -13.20 8.41
CA VAL A 44 -15.97 -12.15 7.79
C VAL A 44 -15.86 -12.40 6.30
N LEU A 45 -16.11 -11.38 5.48
CA LEU A 45 -15.95 -11.46 4.03
C LEU A 45 -14.45 -11.55 3.71
N LEU A 46 -14.04 -12.64 3.05
CA LEU A 46 -12.64 -12.84 2.66
C LEU A 46 -12.40 -12.42 1.22
N GLU A 47 -13.20 -12.97 0.30
CA GLU A 47 -13.03 -12.79 -1.15
C GLU A 47 -14.40 -12.81 -1.84
N ILE A 48 -14.55 -12.02 -2.91
CA ILE A 48 -15.63 -12.19 -3.89
C ILE A 48 -14.94 -12.56 -5.21
N LYS A 49 -15.11 -13.79 -5.65
CA LYS A 49 -14.51 -14.29 -6.88
C LYS A 49 -15.44 -14.03 -8.04
N ILE A 50 -14.91 -13.40 -9.08
CA ILE A 50 -15.66 -13.03 -10.28
C ILE A 50 -14.98 -13.70 -11.46
N GLU A 51 -15.71 -14.56 -12.17
CA GLU A 51 -15.23 -15.08 -13.44
C GLU A 51 -15.48 -14.01 -14.50
N ALA A 52 -14.40 -13.43 -15.03
CA ALA A 52 -14.48 -12.42 -16.07
C ALA A 52 -15.06 -13.02 -17.37
N GLY A 53 -16.03 -12.31 -17.96
CA GLY A 53 -16.55 -12.65 -19.29
C GLY A 53 -15.53 -12.40 -20.41
N ALA A 54 -15.76 -13.01 -21.57
CA ALA A 54 -14.90 -12.86 -22.75
C ALA A 54 -14.83 -11.40 -23.26
N SER A 55 -15.94 -10.66 -23.14
CA SER A 55 -16.02 -9.22 -23.38
C SER A 55 -16.28 -8.48 -22.08
N GLN A 56 -15.82 -7.22 -22.03
CA GLN A 56 -16.00 -6.36 -20.86
C GLN A 56 -17.11 -5.34 -21.09
N GLU A 57 -18.14 -5.40 -20.25
CA GLU A 57 -19.22 -4.42 -20.19
C GLU A 57 -19.06 -3.52 -18.97
N PHE A 58 -19.47 -2.27 -19.10
CA PHE A 58 -19.28 -1.26 -18.05
C PHE A 58 -20.62 -0.67 -17.65
N VAL A 59 -20.74 -0.34 -16.37
CA VAL A 59 -21.75 0.63 -15.90
C VAL A 59 -21.32 2.00 -16.41
N ASP A 60 -22.26 2.71 -17.05
CA ASP A 60 -22.06 4.07 -17.51
C ASP A 60 -22.45 5.05 -16.39
N PHE A 61 -21.45 5.75 -15.87
CA PHE A 61 -21.60 6.82 -14.88
C PHE A 61 -21.61 8.20 -15.55
N GLY A 62 -21.49 8.27 -16.88
CA GLY A 62 -21.41 9.49 -17.69
C GLY A 62 -20.07 10.19 -17.60
N ALA A 63 -19.51 10.64 -18.72
CA ALA A 63 -18.32 11.50 -18.71
C ALA A 63 -18.69 12.89 -18.16
N ALA A 64 -17.84 13.47 -17.32
CA ALA A 64 -18.04 14.80 -16.75
C ALA A 64 -16.69 15.43 -16.40
N PRO A 65 -16.26 16.52 -17.05
CA PRO A 65 -15.02 17.19 -16.69
C PRO A 65 -15.04 17.65 -15.22
N PRO A 66 -14.02 17.36 -14.40
CA PRO A 66 -14.04 17.69 -12.98
C PRO A 66 -14.19 19.19 -12.70
N ASN A 67 -13.63 20.03 -13.58
CA ASN A 67 -13.66 21.49 -13.44
C ASN A 67 -15.07 22.08 -13.53
N THR A 68 -16.03 21.37 -14.15
CA THR A 68 -17.44 21.81 -14.24
C THR A 68 -18.30 21.35 -13.08
N LEU A 69 -17.74 20.57 -12.15
CA LEU A 69 -18.46 19.99 -11.01
C LEU A 69 -18.09 20.71 -9.71
N ASN A 70 -19.04 20.75 -8.77
CA ASN A 70 -18.80 21.11 -7.39
C ASN A 70 -18.27 19.90 -6.60
N ARG A 71 -17.85 20.12 -5.36
CA ARG A 71 -17.30 19.08 -4.48
C ARG A 71 -18.28 17.92 -4.30
N GLU A 72 -19.55 18.24 -4.09
CA GLU A 72 -20.61 17.28 -3.79
C GLU A 72 -20.82 16.30 -4.96
N ASN A 73 -20.88 16.80 -6.20
CA ASN A 73 -21.04 15.99 -7.39
C ASN A 73 -19.79 15.12 -7.67
N ILE A 74 -18.58 15.60 -7.35
CA ILE A 74 -17.36 14.80 -7.43
C ILE A 74 -17.44 13.62 -6.46
N ILE A 75 -17.81 13.90 -5.19
CA ILE A 75 -17.96 12.89 -4.15
C ILE A 75 -19.01 11.85 -4.54
N GLU A 76 -20.21 12.30 -4.96
CA GLU A 76 -21.31 11.43 -5.36
C GLU A 76 -20.87 10.47 -6.48
N LYS A 77 -20.25 11.00 -7.55
CA LYS A 77 -19.78 10.17 -8.67
C LYS A 77 -18.74 9.13 -8.24
N LEU A 78 -17.82 9.48 -7.35
CA LEU A 78 -16.82 8.55 -6.81
C LEU A 78 -17.43 7.47 -5.91
N LEU A 79 -18.47 7.80 -5.16
CA LEU A 79 -19.18 6.84 -4.29
C LEU A 79 -20.08 5.91 -5.10
N GLU A 80 -20.82 6.42 -6.08
CA GLU A 80 -21.69 5.64 -6.97
C GLU A 80 -20.92 4.68 -7.86
N SER A 81 -19.73 5.09 -8.32
CA SER A 81 -18.82 4.22 -9.08
C SER A 81 -18.06 3.20 -8.23
N GLY A 82 -18.10 3.34 -6.90
CA GLY A 82 -17.33 2.50 -5.97
C GLY A 82 -15.82 2.74 -6.04
N ILE A 83 -15.37 3.87 -6.58
CA ILE A 83 -13.95 4.24 -6.71
C ILE A 83 -13.44 4.93 -5.44
N TRP A 84 -14.31 5.57 -4.65
CA TRP A 84 -13.92 6.28 -3.42
C TRP A 84 -12.91 5.54 -2.51
N PRO A 85 -12.99 4.21 -2.31
CA PRO A 85 -12.02 3.47 -1.49
C PRO A 85 -10.55 3.64 -1.89
N VAL A 86 -10.22 4.13 -3.10
CA VAL A 86 -8.83 4.42 -3.48
C VAL A 86 -8.19 5.56 -2.67
N ILE A 87 -9.01 6.42 -2.04
CA ILE A 87 -8.57 7.53 -1.21
C ILE A 87 -8.49 7.06 0.25
N ARG A 88 -7.30 7.11 0.82
CA ARG A 88 -7.06 6.75 2.23
C ARG A 88 -6.74 8.00 3.03
N GLN A 89 -6.95 7.94 4.34
CA GLN A 89 -6.63 9.03 5.25
C GLN A 89 -5.55 8.65 6.26
N ARG A 90 -4.85 9.68 6.70
CA ARG A 90 -3.98 9.73 7.87
C ARG A 90 -4.63 10.69 8.88
N PRO A 91 -4.69 10.36 10.18
CA PRO A 91 -4.19 9.14 10.83
C PRO A 91 -5.00 7.86 10.49
N TYR A 92 -4.54 6.72 11.00
CA TYR A 92 -5.17 5.38 11.00
C TYR A 92 -5.15 4.56 9.70
N THR A 93 -4.86 5.13 8.54
CA THR A 93 -4.78 4.41 7.23
C THR A 93 -6.08 3.72 6.84
N VAL A 94 -7.17 4.44 6.99
CA VAL A 94 -8.51 3.94 6.67
C VAL A 94 -9.02 4.64 5.41
N ILE A 95 -10.05 4.08 4.78
CA ILE A 95 -10.73 4.76 3.67
C ILE A 95 -11.20 6.14 4.16
N ALA A 96 -10.86 7.18 3.41
CA ALA A 96 -11.21 8.55 3.73
C ALA A 96 -12.72 8.70 3.96
N ASN A 97 -13.12 9.50 4.94
CA ASN A 97 -14.52 9.87 5.11
C ASN A 97 -14.88 11.02 4.15
N PRO A 98 -15.86 10.86 3.23
CA PRO A 98 -16.21 11.90 2.27
C PRO A 98 -16.70 13.22 2.88
N LYS A 99 -17.14 13.18 4.14
CA LYS A 99 -17.60 14.36 4.88
C LYS A 99 -16.47 15.21 5.43
N ASP A 100 -15.28 14.65 5.56
CA ASP A 100 -14.13 15.38 6.09
C ASP A 100 -13.57 16.33 5.03
N ASP A 101 -13.03 17.47 5.45
CA ASP A 101 -12.20 18.33 4.61
C ASP A 101 -10.72 18.12 5.01
N PRO A 102 -9.93 17.40 4.21
CA PRO A 102 -8.54 17.13 4.57
C PRO A 102 -7.72 18.41 4.45
N LYS A 103 -6.81 18.60 5.41
CA LYS A 103 -5.82 19.68 5.44
C LYS A 103 -4.99 19.74 4.15
N ALA A 104 -4.63 18.57 3.63
CA ALA A 104 -3.91 18.40 2.38
C ALA A 104 -4.16 17.00 1.79
N ILE A 105 -3.81 16.83 0.51
CA ILE A 105 -3.81 15.54 -0.18
C ILE A 105 -2.39 15.22 -0.64
N PHE A 106 -1.88 14.04 -0.30
CA PHE A 106 -0.53 13.59 -0.69
C PHE A 106 -0.59 12.50 -1.76
N ILE A 107 0.22 12.67 -2.79
CA ILE A 107 0.39 11.71 -3.88
C ILE A 107 1.87 11.33 -3.93
N SER A 108 2.18 10.17 -3.37
CA SER A 108 3.54 9.64 -3.41
C SER A 108 3.81 9.01 -4.77
N ALA A 109 4.63 9.68 -5.59
CA ALA A 109 4.87 9.33 -6.99
C ALA A 109 6.24 8.66 -7.21
N PHE A 110 6.80 8.05 -6.16
CA PHE A 110 7.90 7.09 -6.23
C PHE A 110 7.81 6.08 -5.09
N ASP A 111 8.52 4.96 -5.21
CA ASP A 111 8.56 3.92 -4.20
C ASP A 111 10.02 3.49 -3.98
N THR A 112 10.40 3.36 -2.70
CA THR A 112 11.78 3.01 -2.29
C THR A 112 11.87 1.63 -1.66
N SER A 113 10.76 0.90 -1.61
CA SER A 113 10.72 -0.47 -1.13
C SER A 113 11.61 -1.40 -1.97
N PRO A 114 12.01 -2.56 -1.43
CA PRO A 114 12.87 -3.48 -2.18
C PRO A 114 12.22 -3.94 -3.49
N MET A 115 12.94 -3.74 -4.60
CA MET A 115 12.48 -4.07 -5.96
C MET A 115 11.19 -3.33 -6.36
N ALA A 116 10.98 -2.14 -5.81
CA ALA A 116 9.80 -1.32 -6.07
C ALA A 116 9.51 -1.14 -7.56
N PRO A 117 8.22 -1.05 -7.94
CA PRO A 117 7.82 -0.68 -9.29
C PRO A 117 8.19 0.77 -9.59
N ASP A 118 8.55 1.03 -10.84
CA ASP A 118 8.84 2.36 -11.37
C ASP A 118 7.52 3.06 -11.72
N PHE A 119 7.16 4.07 -10.92
CA PHE A 119 5.92 4.83 -11.12
C PHE A 119 5.95 5.72 -12.36
N ASP A 120 7.12 6.15 -12.83
CA ASP A 120 7.26 6.91 -14.07
C ASP A 120 6.88 6.06 -15.28
N LEU A 121 7.25 4.78 -15.26
CA LEU A 121 6.84 3.80 -16.27
C LEU A 121 5.33 3.53 -16.21
N ILE A 122 4.77 3.40 -15.01
CA ILE A 122 3.34 3.09 -14.81
C ILE A 122 2.44 4.18 -15.40
N VAL A 123 2.80 5.45 -15.22
CA VAL A 123 1.98 6.57 -15.70
C VAL A 123 2.26 6.95 -17.16
N HIS A 124 3.23 6.31 -17.80
CA HIS A 124 3.67 6.69 -19.14
C HIS A 124 2.49 6.75 -20.14
N GLY A 125 2.34 7.90 -20.81
CA GLY A 125 1.28 8.16 -21.79
C GLY A 125 -0.11 8.37 -21.20
N GLN A 126 -0.25 8.54 -19.89
CA GLN A 126 -1.54 8.75 -19.20
C GLN A 126 -1.70 10.19 -18.67
N GLY A 127 -1.08 11.18 -19.33
CA GLY A 127 -1.05 12.57 -18.87
C GLY A 127 -2.44 13.19 -18.66
N ASP A 128 -3.33 13.04 -19.64
CA ASP A 128 -4.68 13.61 -19.57
C ASP A 128 -5.51 13.00 -18.44
N ALA A 129 -5.44 11.67 -18.29
CA ALA A 129 -6.09 10.96 -17.20
C ALA A 129 -5.51 11.35 -15.83
N PHE A 130 -4.19 11.53 -15.73
CA PHE A 130 -3.58 11.96 -14.48
C PHE A 130 -4.04 13.38 -14.10
N GLN A 131 -4.01 14.33 -15.04
CA GLN A 131 -4.46 15.70 -14.79
C GLN A 131 -5.95 15.75 -14.43
N ALA A 132 -6.82 15.01 -15.13
CA ALA A 132 -8.23 14.95 -14.75
C ALA A 132 -8.43 14.37 -13.33
N GLY A 133 -7.59 13.42 -12.92
CA GLY A 133 -7.57 12.93 -11.54
C GLY A 133 -7.21 14.03 -10.54
N LEU A 134 -6.18 14.81 -10.83
CA LEU A 134 -5.76 15.95 -10.00
C LEU A 134 -6.83 17.03 -9.92
N ASP A 135 -7.47 17.38 -11.03
CA ASP A 135 -8.55 18.36 -11.11
C ASP A 135 -9.73 17.95 -10.20
N ALA A 136 -10.07 16.65 -10.17
CA ALA A 136 -11.09 16.11 -9.27
C ALA A 136 -10.65 16.20 -7.80
N LEU A 137 -9.43 15.78 -7.48
CA LEU A 137 -8.88 15.86 -6.12
C LEU A 137 -8.80 17.30 -5.62
N LYS A 138 -8.57 18.28 -6.50
CA LYS A 138 -8.47 19.69 -6.12
C LYS A 138 -9.81 20.25 -5.62
N LYS A 139 -10.93 19.66 -6.04
CA LYS A 139 -12.27 19.98 -5.50
C LYS A 139 -12.53 19.37 -4.11
N LEU A 140 -11.72 18.38 -3.70
CA LEU A 140 -11.89 17.61 -2.47
C LEU A 140 -11.07 18.14 -1.28
N THR A 141 -10.30 19.21 -1.46
CA THR A 141 -9.56 19.87 -0.37
C THR A 141 -9.53 21.37 -0.59
N SER A 142 -9.69 22.13 0.50
CA SER A 142 -9.36 23.55 0.53
C SER A 142 -7.84 23.82 0.54
N GLY A 143 -7.06 22.82 0.96
CA GLY A 143 -5.61 22.88 1.07
C GLY A 143 -4.85 22.57 -0.23
N LYS A 144 -3.63 22.07 -0.05
CA LYS A 144 -2.71 21.76 -1.16
C LYS A 144 -2.74 20.28 -1.52
N ILE A 145 -2.48 20.02 -2.80
CA ILE A 145 -2.13 18.67 -3.26
C ILE A 145 -0.61 18.64 -3.37
N HIS A 146 0.02 17.73 -2.65
CA HIS A 146 1.46 17.47 -2.71
C HIS A 146 1.72 16.29 -3.65
N LEU A 147 2.52 16.52 -4.68
CA LEU A 147 2.99 15.50 -5.61
C LEU A 147 4.47 15.27 -5.34
N ASP A 148 4.78 14.15 -4.69
CA ASP A 148 6.11 13.90 -4.15
C ASP A 148 6.90 12.99 -5.08
N LEU A 149 8.04 13.49 -5.56
CA LEU A 149 8.90 12.84 -6.56
C LEU A 149 10.26 12.47 -5.97
N ALA A 150 10.90 11.47 -6.56
CA ALA A 150 12.28 11.14 -6.24
C ALA A 150 13.25 12.19 -6.79
N ALA A 151 14.15 12.68 -5.96
CA ALA A 151 15.21 13.59 -6.35
C ALA A 151 16.37 12.85 -7.03
N GLY A 152 16.98 13.47 -8.05
CA GLY A 152 18.17 12.93 -8.71
C GLY A 152 17.89 11.85 -9.76
N VAL A 153 16.62 11.62 -10.10
CA VAL A 153 16.19 10.80 -11.24
C VAL A 153 15.29 11.63 -12.15
N THR A 154 15.22 11.27 -13.44
CA THR A 154 14.34 11.96 -14.39
C THR A 154 12.90 11.51 -14.17
N ALA A 155 12.10 12.36 -13.56
CA ALA A 155 10.67 12.14 -13.43
C ALA A 155 9.95 12.27 -14.78
N SER A 156 8.88 11.51 -14.92
CA SER A 156 7.98 11.50 -16.07
C SER A 156 7.35 12.88 -16.27
N LYS A 157 7.19 13.25 -17.54
CA LYS A 157 6.49 14.48 -17.92
C LYS A 157 5.04 14.52 -17.43
N VAL A 158 4.44 13.35 -17.18
CA VAL A 158 3.11 13.27 -16.57
C VAL A 158 3.09 13.92 -15.20
N PHE A 159 4.14 13.71 -14.40
CA PHE A 159 4.27 14.34 -13.09
C PHE A 159 4.75 15.78 -13.20
N THR A 160 5.82 16.05 -13.94
CA THR A 160 6.43 17.39 -13.95
C THR A 160 5.57 18.47 -14.62
N ASN A 161 4.64 18.08 -15.49
CA ASN A 161 3.70 19.00 -16.15
C ASN A 161 2.35 19.09 -15.42
N SER A 162 2.19 18.41 -14.29
CA SER A 162 0.96 18.44 -13.50
C SER A 162 0.69 19.86 -13.00
N LYS A 163 -0.56 20.31 -13.11
CA LYS A 163 -1.03 21.62 -12.67
C LYS A 163 -1.78 21.51 -11.35
N ASP A 164 -1.88 22.64 -10.64
CA ASP A 164 -2.60 22.78 -9.36
C ASP A 164 -2.11 21.85 -8.25
N VAL A 165 -0.83 21.47 -8.32
CA VAL A 165 -0.13 20.66 -7.33
C VAL A 165 1.17 21.36 -6.90
N GLN A 166 1.59 21.12 -5.66
CA GLN A 166 2.93 21.45 -5.19
C GLN A 166 3.83 20.23 -5.42
N ILE A 167 4.77 20.34 -6.35
CA ILE A 167 5.75 19.28 -6.61
C ILE A 167 6.89 19.39 -5.59
N ASN A 168 7.13 18.31 -4.84
CA ASN A 168 8.24 18.23 -3.90
C ASN A 168 9.21 17.12 -4.33
N TYR A 169 10.48 17.23 -3.91
CA TYR A 169 11.52 16.27 -4.26
C TYR A 169 12.15 15.69 -3.00
N PHE A 170 12.18 14.35 -2.93
CA PHE A 170 12.70 13.60 -1.79
C PHE A 170 13.93 12.80 -2.17
N LYS A 171 14.91 12.76 -1.28
CA LYS A 171 16.12 11.96 -1.44
C LYS A 171 16.37 11.16 -0.18
N GLY A 172 16.58 9.86 -0.33
CA GLY A 172 16.98 9.00 0.77
C GLY A 172 16.82 7.53 0.42
N PRO A 173 17.27 6.63 1.30
CA PRO A 173 16.89 5.22 1.25
C PRO A 173 15.41 5.06 1.59
N HIS A 174 14.92 3.82 1.59
CA HIS A 174 13.66 3.47 2.23
C HIS A 174 13.70 3.90 3.71
N PRO A 175 12.63 4.50 4.26
CA PRO A 175 11.28 4.65 3.72
C PRO A 175 10.94 6.02 3.10
N SER A 176 11.88 6.71 2.43
CA SER A 176 11.60 8.04 1.85
C SER A 176 10.47 8.06 0.80
N GLY A 177 10.15 6.92 0.18
CA GLY A 177 9.02 6.74 -0.73
C GLY A 177 7.68 6.44 -0.05
N ASN A 178 7.62 6.33 1.27
CA ASN A 178 6.35 6.13 1.97
C ASN A 178 5.64 7.47 2.20
N PRO A 179 4.29 7.47 2.27
CA PRO A 179 3.52 8.68 2.60
C PRO A 179 3.86 9.27 3.98
N GLY A 180 4.11 8.43 5.00
CA GLY A 180 4.38 8.87 6.38
C GLY A 180 5.53 9.89 6.49
N PRO A 181 6.76 9.56 6.05
CA PRO A 181 7.89 10.48 6.08
C PRO A 181 7.68 11.72 5.21
N GLN A 182 6.94 11.61 4.11
CA GLN A 182 6.64 12.75 3.23
C GLN A 182 5.70 13.75 3.93
N ILE A 183 4.64 13.24 4.55
CA ILE A 183 3.70 14.02 5.35
C ILE A 183 4.43 14.69 6.52
N ASN A 184 5.20 13.94 7.32
CA ASN A 184 5.92 14.48 8.47
C ASN A 184 6.85 15.65 8.12
N LYS A 185 7.49 15.62 6.93
CA LYS A 185 8.43 16.67 6.51
C LYS A 185 7.78 17.88 5.88
N ILE A 186 6.60 17.73 5.28
CA ILE A 186 5.93 18.81 4.54
C ILE A 186 4.82 19.45 5.39
N ASP A 187 3.91 18.62 5.90
CA ASP A 187 2.72 19.06 6.60
C ASP A 187 2.30 18.01 7.65
N PRO A 188 3.00 17.97 8.80
CA PRO A 188 2.77 16.95 9.84
C PRO A 188 1.36 17.04 10.42
N ILE A 189 0.91 15.93 11.01
CA ILE A 189 -0.46 15.74 11.50
C ILE A 189 -0.51 15.89 13.01
N ASN A 190 -1.35 16.80 13.49
CA ASN A 190 -1.70 16.91 14.90
C ASN A 190 -3.05 16.27 15.21
N LYS A 191 -3.37 16.15 16.51
CA LYS A 191 -4.67 15.66 16.98
C LYS A 191 -5.81 16.46 16.34
N GLY A 192 -6.74 15.76 15.71
CA GLY A 192 -7.90 16.34 15.01
C GLY A 192 -7.64 16.78 13.57
N GLU A 193 -6.38 16.79 13.10
CA GLU A 193 -6.07 17.02 11.70
C GLU A 193 -6.20 15.73 10.89
N ILE A 194 -6.64 15.87 9.64
CA ILE A 194 -6.80 14.75 8.71
C ILE A 194 -6.13 15.13 7.40
N ILE A 195 -5.35 14.21 6.86
CA ILE A 195 -4.74 14.30 5.54
C ILE A 195 -5.20 13.11 4.73
N TRP A 196 -5.43 13.30 3.44
CA TRP A 196 -5.69 12.18 2.54
C TRP A 196 -4.45 11.85 1.74
N HIS A 197 -4.33 10.58 1.34
CA HIS A 197 -3.25 10.14 0.49
C HIS A 197 -3.69 9.04 -0.47
N LEU A 198 -3.01 8.98 -1.61
CA LEU A 198 -3.19 7.99 -2.66
C LEU A 198 -1.90 7.89 -3.49
N ARG A 199 -1.85 6.99 -4.47
CA ARG A 199 -0.69 6.85 -5.36
C ARG A 199 -1.12 7.07 -6.81
N PRO A 200 -0.17 7.12 -7.77
CA PRO A 200 -0.49 7.55 -9.12
C PRO A 200 -1.55 6.72 -9.83
N GLN A 201 -1.58 5.39 -9.64
CA GLN A 201 -2.59 4.54 -10.29
C GLN A 201 -4.01 4.81 -9.79
N GLU A 202 -4.16 5.19 -8.52
CA GLU A 202 -5.44 5.62 -7.97
C GLU A 202 -5.88 6.94 -8.60
N VAL A 203 -4.98 7.91 -8.76
CA VAL A 203 -5.25 9.19 -9.47
C VAL A 203 -5.69 8.92 -10.91
N LEU A 204 -5.00 8.02 -11.62
CA LEU A 204 -5.38 7.60 -12.97
C LEU A 204 -6.79 6.98 -13.02
N THR A 205 -7.16 6.21 -11.99
CA THR A 205 -8.49 5.59 -11.90
C THR A 205 -9.58 6.65 -11.77
N ILE A 206 -9.35 7.63 -10.90
CA ILE A 206 -10.24 8.79 -10.71
C ILE A 206 -10.38 9.55 -12.03
N GLY A 207 -9.27 9.94 -12.66
CA GLY A 207 -9.33 10.72 -13.89
C GLY A 207 -10.02 9.99 -15.05
N LYS A 208 -9.78 8.68 -15.21
CA LYS A 208 -10.49 7.86 -16.21
C LYS A 208 -12.00 7.79 -15.98
N LEU A 209 -12.47 7.79 -14.73
CA LEU A 209 -13.90 7.86 -14.45
C LEU A 209 -14.50 9.15 -15.04
N PHE A 210 -13.86 10.29 -14.84
CA PHE A 210 -14.38 11.57 -15.29
C PHE A 210 -14.24 11.78 -16.80
N ILE A 211 -13.19 11.23 -17.42
CA ILE A 211 -12.99 11.29 -18.89
C ILE A 211 -13.90 10.30 -19.63
N GLU A 212 -13.89 9.04 -19.19
CA GLU A 212 -14.52 7.93 -19.91
C GLU A 212 -15.94 7.62 -19.42
N GLY A 213 -16.33 8.11 -18.24
CA GLY A 213 -17.62 7.81 -17.61
C GLY A 213 -17.73 6.41 -17.02
N LYS A 214 -16.64 5.63 -16.95
CA LYS A 214 -16.67 4.22 -16.53
C LYS A 214 -15.58 3.87 -15.52
N PHE A 215 -15.82 2.85 -14.69
CA PHE A 215 -14.80 2.33 -13.79
C PHE A 215 -13.76 1.49 -14.54
N ASN A 216 -12.60 2.08 -14.82
CA ASN A 216 -11.46 1.38 -15.39
C ASN A 216 -10.53 0.84 -14.30
N ALA A 217 -10.69 -0.44 -13.95
CA ALA A 217 -9.87 -1.12 -12.95
C ALA A 217 -8.50 -1.58 -13.48
N GLU A 218 -7.99 -1.06 -14.61
CA GLU A 218 -6.65 -1.40 -15.11
C GLU A 218 -5.55 -1.00 -14.13
N ARG A 219 -4.57 -1.89 -13.96
CA ARG A 219 -3.38 -1.70 -13.14
C ARG A 219 -2.15 -2.20 -13.88
N VAL A 220 -1.04 -1.50 -13.71
CA VAL A 220 0.29 -1.99 -14.08
C VAL A 220 0.98 -2.43 -12.79
N ILE A 221 1.41 -3.68 -12.74
CA ILE A 221 2.08 -4.25 -11.57
C ILE A 221 3.42 -4.85 -11.94
N ALA A 222 4.40 -4.74 -11.04
CA ALA A 222 5.70 -5.37 -11.21
C ALA A 222 5.71 -6.79 -10.61
N LEU A 223 6.09 -7.80 -11.39
CA LEU A 223 6.41 -9.13 -10.87
C LEU A 223 7.90 -9.21 -10.59
N THR A 224 8.25 -9.35 -9.31
CA THR A 224 9.62 -9.22 -8.81
C THR A 224 9.95 -10.32 -7.80
N GLY A 225 11.20 -10.36 -7.34
CA GLY A 225 11.68 -11.35 -6.38
C GLY A 225 12.77 -12.24 -6.96
N SER A 226 13.57 -12.83 -6.07
CA SER A 226 14.73 -13.67 -6.44
C SER A 226 14.32 -14.95 -7.15
N GLU A 227 13.07 -15.39 -6.98
CA GLU A 227 12.56 -16.65 -7.53
C GLU A 227 11.79 -16.45 -8.83
N ILE A 228 11.77 -15.23 -9.38
CA ILE A 228 11.19 -14.95 -10.69
C ILE A 228 12.26 -15.10 -11.77
N LEU A 229 11.99 -15.94 -12.77
CA LEU A 229 12.92 -16.20 -13.87
C LEU A 229 13.01 -15.02 -14.84
N LYS A 230 11.87 -14.38 -15.14
CA LYS A 230 11.77 -13.22 -16.04
C LYS A 230 10.93 -12.12 -15.38
N PRO A 231 11.55 -11.25 -14.56
CA PRO A 231 10.87 -10.11 -13.95
C PRO A 231 10.36 -9.16 -15.03
N LYS A 232 9.12 -8.72 -14.92
CA LYS A 232 8.49 -7.80 -15.87
C LYS A 232 7.26 -7.12 -15.29
N TYR A 233 6.83 -6.06 -15.95
CA TYR A 233 5.56 -5.40 -15.69
C TYR A 233 4.41 -6.12 -16.41
N TYR A 234 3.27 -6.19 -15.76
CA TYR A 234 2.04 -6.72 -16.31
C TYR A 234 0.94 -5.67 -16.24
N LYS A 235 0.26 -5.46 -17.36
CA LYS A 235 -1.03 -4.76 -17.40
C LYS A 235 -2.12 -5.77 -17.05
N THR A 236 -2.85 -5.52 -15.97
CA THR A 236 -3.86 -6.41 -15.38
C THR A 236 -5.01 -5.60 -14.80
N LYS A 237 -5.87 -6.21 -13.98
CA LYS A 237 -6.95 -5.56 -13.23
C LYS A 237 -6.71 -5.60 -11.73
N ILE A 238 -7.32 -4.67 -10.99
CA ILE A 238 -7.39 -4.71 -9.52
C ILE A 238 -7.94 -6.08 -9.09
N GLY A 239 -7.29 -6.73 -8.11
CA GLY A 239 -7.74 -8.03 -7.62
C GLY A 239 -7.48 -9.20 -8.55
N ALA A 240 -6.64 -9.04 -9.58
CA ALA A 240 -6.34 -10.14 -10.51
C ALA A 240 -5.61 -11.31 -9.82
N SER A 241 -5.90 -12.53 -10.25
CA SER A 241 -5.18 -13.73 -9.78
C SER A 241 -3.75 -13.74 -10.31
N ILE A 242 -2.80 -14.13 -9.45
CA ILE A 242 -1.38 -14.23 -9.82
C ILE A 242 -1.05 -15.50 -10.59
N LYS A 243 -1.97 -16.49 -10.64
CA LYS A 243 -1.73 -17.82 -11.19
C LYS A 243 -1.13 -17.79 -12.60
N ASN A 244 -1.69 -16.96 -13.48
CA ASN A 244 -1.23 -16.82 -14.86
C ASN A 244 0.06 -15.99 -14.98
N LEU A 245 0.34 -15.10 -14.02
CA LEU A 245 1.53 -14.25 -14.01
C LEU A 245 2.80 -15.03 -13.65
N ILE A 246 2.65 -16.06 -12.81
CA ILE A 246 3.75 -16.88 -12.31
C ILE A 246 3.95 -18.18 -13.10
N LYS A 247 3.01 -18.54 -13.97
CA LYS A 247 3.06 -19.77 -14.77
C LYS A 247 4.35 -19.79 -15.59
N ASP A 248 5.13 -20.87 -15.44
CA ASP A 248 6.41 -21.10 -16.11
C ASP A 248 7.45 -19.97 -15.92
N ASN A 249 7.28 -19.14 -14.88
CA ASN A 249 8.11 -17.96 -14.60
C ASN A 249 8.69 -17.92 -13.19
N VAL A 250 8.63 -19.05 -12.47
CA VAL A 250 9.14 -19.21 -11.11
C VAL A 250 10.13 -20.36 -11.02
N THR A 251 11.02 -20.33 -10.02
CA THR A 251 11.95 -21.43 -9.75
C THR A 251 11.23 -22.65 -9.17
N ASN A 252 11.85 -23.83 -9.25
CA ASN A 252 11.30 -25.09 -8.75
C ASN A 252 11.53 -25.30 -7.23
N SER A 253 11.52 -24.23 -6.43
CA SER A 253 11.78 -24.30 -4.99
C SER A 253 10.49 -24.07 -4.16
N LYS A 254 10.57 -24.15 -2.83
CA LYS A 254 9.45 -23.76 -1.97
C LYS A 254 9.38 -22.23 -1.88
N LEU A 255 8.29 -21.66 -2.37
CA LEU A 255 8.15 -20.23 -2.59
C LEU A 255 7.16 -19.57 -1.63
N ARG A 256 7.51 -18.36 -1.22
CA ARG A 256 6.63 -17.38 -0.60
C ARG A 256 6.13 -16.42 -1.69
N PHE A 257 4.82 -16.36 -1.89
CA PHE A 257 4.18 -15.35 -2.73
C PHE A 257 3.64 -14.22 -1.85
N ILE A 258 3.93 -12.98 -2.25
CA ILE A 258 3.57 -11.78 -1.49
C ILE A 258 2.89 -10.80 -2.44
N SER A 259 1.70 -10.34 -2.05
CA SER A 259 1.10 -9.15 -2.64
C SER A 259 1.71 -7.92 -1.97
N GLY A 260 2.36 -7.06 -2.75
CA GLY A 260 3.20 -5.97 -2.26
C GLY A 260 4.70 -6.32 -2.22
N ASN A 261 5.45 -5.49 -1.48
CA ASN A 261 6.88 -5.68 -1.26
C ASN A 261 7.14 -6.65 -0.08
N VAL A 262 8.41 -7.01 0.14
CA VAL A 262 8.82 -7.97 1.17
C VAL A 262 8.77 -7.46 2.61
N LEU A 263 8.64 -6.14 2.82
CA LEU A 263 8.66 -5.51 4.14
C LEU A 263 7.25 -5.38 4.73
N THR A 264 6.27 -5.00 3.91
CA THR A 264 4.90 -4.68 4.35
C THR A 264 3.81 -5.49 3.64
N GLY A 265 4.18 -6.30 2.64
CA GLY A 265 3.25 -7.04 1.82
C GLY A 265 2.60 -8.24 2.53
N LYS A 266 1.50 -8.73 1.96
CA LYS A 266 0.71 -9.82 2.51
C LYS A 266 1.02 -11.15 1.82
N LYS A 267 1.25 -12.20 2.60
CA LYS A 267 1.33 -13.58 2.08
C LYS A 267 0.05 -13.94 1.33
N ILE A 268 0.21 -14.44 0.12
CA ILE A 268 -0.87 -15.00 -0.71
C ILE A 268 -0.53 -16.41 -1.16
N ALA A 269 -1.54 -17.18 -1.57
CA ALA A 269 -1.34 -18.47 -2.22
C ALA A 269 -0.83 -18.27 -3.66
N ASN A 270 -0.33 -19.34 -4.29
CA ASN A 270 0.13 -19.32 -5.69
C ASN A 270 -1.00 -19.08 -6.71
N ASP A 271 -2.25 -19.22 -6.30
CA ASP A 271 -3.46 -18.86 -7.04
C ASP A 271 -4.21 -17.66 -6.44
N GLY A 272 -3.60 -17.02 -5.44
CA GLY A 272 -4.14 -15.85 -4.76
C GLY A 272 -4.22 -14.62 -5.66
N TYR A 273 -4.60 -13.49 -5.06
CA TYR A 273 -4.96 -12.27 -5.76
C TYR A 273 -4.10 -11.10 -5.33
N VAL A 274 -3.88 -10.17 -6.26
CA VAL A 274 -3.20 -8.89 -5.96
C VAL A 274 -4.11 -8.03 -5.09
N GLY A 275 -3.56 -7.49 -4.01
CA GLY A 275 -4.23 -6.59 -3.09
C GLY A 275 -4.72 -5.32 -3.76
N PHE A 276 -5.80 -4.75 -3.22
CA PHE A 276 -6.45 -3.57 -3.79
C PHE A 276 -5.49 -2.38 -3.92
N TYR A 277 -4.61 -2.21 -2.92
CA TYR A 277 -3.57 -1.19 -2.89
C TYR A 277 -2.19 -1.76 -3.21
N ASP A 278 -2.02 -2.86 -3.96
CA ASP A 278 -0.67 -3.34 -4.30
C ASP A 278 -0.33 -3.09 -5.78
N SER A 279 0.89 -2.64 -6.04
CA SER A 279 1.45 -2.43 -7.40
C SER A 279 2.66 -3.33 -7.69
N GLN A 280 2.93 -4.28 -6.79
CA GLN A 280 4.05 -5.21 -6.87
C GLN A 280 3.60 -6.59 -6.39
N ILE A 281 4.16 -7.63 -6.99
CA ILE A 281 4.16 -8.99 -6.45
C ILE A 281 5.61 -9.37 -6.21
N SER A 282 5.90 -9.87 -5.01
CA SER A 282 7.23 -10.34 -4.64
C SER A 282 7.22 -11.85 -4.44
N VAL A 283 8.16 -12.56 -5.06
CA VAL A 283 8.33 -14.01 -4.89
C VAL A 283 9.74 -14.33 -4.40
N ILE A 284 9.81 -14.85 -3.18
CA ILE A 284 11.06 -15.16 -2.46
C ILE A 284 11.05 -16.61 -1.98
N PRO A 285 12.19 -17.20 -1.56
CA PRO A 285 12.19 -18.51 -0.94
C PRO A 285 11.43 -18.50 0.39
N GLU A 286 10.75 -19.60 0.70
CA GLU A 286 10.02 -19.76 1.95
C GLU A 286 10.97 -19.84 3.17
N GLY A 287 12.14 -20.47 3.02
CA GLY A 287 13.12 -20.56 4.11
C GLY A 287 12.81 -21.63 5.18
N ASP A 288 11.97 -22.61 4.87
CA ASP A 288 11.58 -23.70 5.80
C ASP A 288 12.70 -24.75 5.98
N TYR A 289 13.77 -24.35 6.65
CA TYR A 289 14.87 -25.24 7.02
C TYR A 289 15.37 -24.94 8.44
N TYR A 290 15.96 -25.97 9.06
CA TYR A 290 16.61 -25.86 10.35
C TYR A 290 18.10 -25.59 10.18
N GLU A 291 18.64 -24.67 10.99
CA GLU A 291 20.07 -24.39 11.02
C GLU A 291 20.72 -24.99 12.27
N LEU A 292 21.48 -26.08 12.09
CA LEU A 292 22.25 -26.67 13.16
C LEU A 292 23.36 -25.71 13.61
N PHE A 293 23.38 -25.34 14.89
CA PHE A 293 24.30 -24.37 15.47
C PHE A 293 24.32 -22.98 14.80
N GLY A 294 23.18 -22.53 14.25
CA GLY A 294 23.09 -21.27 13.49
C GLY A 294 23.55 -20.00 14.23
N TRP A 295 23.49 -19.99 15.56
CA TRP A 295 23.97 -18.90 16.42
C TRP A 295 25.47 -19.00 16.79
N ALA A 296 26.06 -20.19 16.72
CA ALA A 296 27.45 -20.43 17.09
C ALA A 296 28.41 -20.37 15.89
N LEU A 297 27.88 -20.59 14.69
CA LEU A 297 28.65 -20.49 13.45
C LEU A 297 28.90 -19.02 13.06
N PRO A 298 30.02 -18.71 12.40
CA PRO A 298 30.36 -17.34 12.00
C PRO A 298 29.46 -16.76 10.90
N GLY A 299 28.48 -17.52 10.38
CA GLY A 299 27.45 -16.99 9.48
C GLY A 299 27.96 -16.39 8.16
N PHE A 300 29.08 -16.89 7.61
CA PHE A 300 29.61 -16.40 6.33
C PHE A 300 28.55 -16.45 5.23
N GLY A 301 28.37 -15.34 4.52
CA GLY A 301 27.38 -15.23 3.45
C GLY A 301 25.99 -14.77 3.89
N LYS A 302 25.71 -14.72 5.20
CA LYS A 302 24.45 -14.18 5.73
C LYS A 302 24.48 -12.66 5.77
N PHE A 303 23.30 -12.06 5.59
CA PHE A 303 23.09 -10.65 5.87
C PHE A 303 22.90 -10.44 7.37
N SER A 304 23.47 -9.36 7.89
CA SER A 304 23.31 -8.94 9.28
C SER A 304 23.40 -7.42 9.34
N PHE A 305 22.39 -6.81 9.96
CA PHE A 305 22.40 -5.38 10.23
C PHE A 305 23.40 -5.04 11.35
N SER A 306 23.42 -5.86 12.41
CA SER A 306 24.42 -5.78 13.46
C SER A 306 25.77 -6.34 12.99
N LYS A 307 26.85 -5.99 13.69
CA LYS A 307 28.19 -6.57 13.47
C LYS A 307 28.36 -7.99 14.05
N SER A 308 27.27 -8.69 14.35
CA SER A 308 27.30 -10.06 14.90
C SER A 308 27.81 -11.10 13.91
N PHE A 309 27.63 -10.87 12.60
CA PHE A 309 28.19 -11.67 11.53
C PHE A 309 29.17 -10.83 10.69
N PRO A 310 30.14 -11.45 9.99
CA PRO A 310 31.16 -10.76 9.20
C PRO A 310 30.63 -10.15 7.90
N THR A 311 29.32 -9.85 7.83
CA THR A 311 28.67 -9.14 6.72
C THR A 311 29.35 -7.80 6.44
N PHE A 312 29.85 -7.13 7.49
CA PHE A 312 30.57 -5.85 7.40
C PHE A 312 31.91 -5.92 6.66
N LEU A 313 32.48 -7.13 6.45
CA LEU A 313 33.70 -7.32 5.66
C LEU A 313 33.42 -7.38 4.15
N TYR A 314 32.17 -7.56 3.75
CA TYR A 314 31.79 -7.62 2.34
C TYR A 314 31.45 -6.22 1.79
N PRO A 315 31.62 -5.99 0.47
CA PRO A 315 31.21 -4.74 -0.17
C PRO A 315 29.72 -4.45 0.03
N LYS A 316 29.36 -3.18 0.19
CA LYS A 316 27.95 -2.73 0.34
C LYS A 316 27.05 -3.13 -0.83
N GLN A 317 27.63 -3.36 -2.01
CA GLN A 317 26.92 -3.76 -3.24
C GLN A 317 26.60 -5.26 -3.30
N LYS A 318 27.08 -6.07 -2.33
CA LYS A 318 26.79 -7.51 -2.31
C LYS A 318 25.28 -7.73 -2.24
N LYS A 319 24.77 -8.50 -3.21
CA LYS A 319 23.37 -8.90 -3.25
C LYS A 319 23.16 -10.16 -2.41
N TYR A 320 22.07 -10.19 -1.66
CA TYR A 320 21.66 -11.32 -0.85
C TYR A 320 20.35 -11.89 -1.35
N ARG A 321 20.25 -13.21 -1.36
CA ARG A 321 18.99 -13.93 -1.57
C ARG A 321 18.42 -14.26 -0.19
N LEU A 322 17.51 -13.41 0.28
CA LEU A 322 16.86 -13.56 1.58
C LEU A 322 15.62 -14.44 1.46
N ASP A 323 15.29 -15.15 2.54
CA ASP A 323 14.09 -15.98 2.67
C ASP A 323 13.26 -15.54 3.88
N THR A 324 12.21 -16.29 4.25
CA THR A 324 11.34 -15.94 5.40
C THR A 324 11.74 -16.59 6.73
N ASN A 325 12.96 -17.13 6.84
CA ASN A 325 13.43 -17.75 8.08
C ASN A 325 13.76 -16.68 9.14
N TYR A 326 13.28 -16.88 10.37
CA TYR A 326 13.57 -15.99 11.50
C TYR A 326 15.04 -16.06 11.98
N HIS A 327 15.77 -17.12 11.62
CA HIS A 327 17.13 -17.41 12.10
C HIS A 327 17.25 -17.32 13.64
N GLY A 328 16.22 -17.79 14.35
CA GLY A 328 16.11 -17.69 15.80
C GLY A 328 14.66 -17.74 16.28
N GLY A 329 14.44 -17.38 17.54
CA GLY A 329 13.11 -17.31 18.15
C GLY A 329 12.89 -15.99 18.87
N TYR A 330 11.66 -15.80 19.36
CA TYR A 330 11.23 -14.60 20.09
C TYR A 330 12.07 -14.35 21.34
N ARG A 331 12.41 -13.08 21.59
CA ARG A 331 13.16 -12.65 22.79
C ARG A 331 12.51 -11.43 23.43
N ALA A 332 12.87 -11.17 24.68
CA ALA A 332 12.42 -9.98 25.38
C ALA A 332 12.86 -8.71 24.64
N PHE A 333 12.02 -7.67 24.69
CA PHE A 333 12.20 -6.40 23.99
C PHE A 333 13.13 -5.46 24.76
N VAL A 334 14.44 -5.73 24.72
CA VAL A 334 15.44 -5.10 25.63
C VAL A 334 16.43 -4.18 24.92
N MET A 335 16.75 -4.42 23.64
CA MET A 335 17.78 -3.64 22.93
C MET A 335 17.31 -2.22 22.63
N THR A 336 18.02 -1.22 23.17
CA THR A 336 17.74 0.21 22.98
C THR A 336 18.66 0.82 21.91
N GLY A 337 18.19 1.87 21.22
CA GLY A 337 19.04 2.68 20.33
C GLY A 337 19.26 2.14 18.91
N GLU A 338 18.77 0.94 18.58
CA GLU A 338 18.91 0.38 17.23
C GLU A 338 17.83 0.86 16.27
N MET A 339 16.59 1.02 16.74
CA MET A 339 15.44 1.41 15.91
C MET A 339 15.55 2.85 15.41
N GLU A 340 16.08 3.74 16.24
CA GLU A 340 16.33 5.15 15.95
C GLU A 340 17.28 5.35 14.75
N LYS A 341 18.09 4.34 14.40
CA LYS A 341 18.99 4.41 13.24
C LYS A 341 18.27 4.28 11.90
N VAL A 342 17.06 3.71 11.89
CA VAL A 342 16.28 3.43 10.67
C VAL A 342 14.90 4.08 10.69
N PHE A 343 14.46 4.59 11.85
CA PHE A 343 13.18 5.26 11.97
C PHE A 343 13.23 6.67 11.37
N PRO A 344 12.26 7.06 10.51
CA PRO A 344 12.39 8.27 9.70
C PRO A 344 11.82 9.55 10.37
N PHE A 345 11.23 9.45 11.56
CA PHE A 345 10.59 10.54 12.30
C PHE A 345 11.42 10.96 13.52
N ASP A 346 11.19 12.18 14.01
CA ASP A 346 11.72 12.66 15.30
C ASP A 346 10.82 12.21 16.46
N ILE A 347 10.65 10.89 16.58
CA ILE A 347 9.85 10.21 17.58
C ILE A 347 10.73 9.11 18.18
N TYR A 348 10.52 8.79 19.45
CA TYR A 348 11.19 7.65 20.09
C TYR A 348 10.44 6.35 19.78
N PRO A 349 10.87 5.55 18.76
CA PRO A 349 10.08 4.42 18.27
C PRO A 349 9.93 3.34 19.33
N MET A 350 10.98 3.05 20.11
CA MET A 350 10.93 2.01 21.14
C MET A 350 9.96 2.36 22.27
N GLN A 351 9.94 3.62 22.67
CA GLN A 351 9.05 4.15 23.71
C GLN A 351 7.61 4.14 23.22
N LEU A 352 7.37 4.52 21.97
CA LEU A 352 6.04 4.47 21.37
C LEU A 352 5.53 3.03 21.29
N ILE A 353 6.35 2.08 20.83
CA ILE A 353 5.99 0.65 20.83
C ILE A 353 5.66 0.17 22.24
N LYS A 354 6.47 0.52 23.24
CA LYS A 354 6.22 0.15 24.65
C LYS A 354 4.91 0.75 25.17
N ALA A 355 4.64 2.02 24.87
CA ALA A 355 3.38 2.68 25.23
C ALA A 355 2.18 1.94 24.62
N ILE A 356 2.26 1.56 23.34
CA ILE A 356 1.24 0.75 22.66
C ILE A 356 1.06 -0.61 23.34
N MET A 357 2.14 -1.28 23.73
CA MET A 357 2.09 -2.60 24.39
C MET A 357 1.43 -2.57 25.77
N ILE A 358 1.55 -1.45 26.50
CA ILE A 358 0.90 -1.26 27.81
C ILE A 358 -0.44 -0.53 27.71
N GLU A 359 -0.90 -0.24 26.49
CA GLU A 359 -2.17 0.44 26.20
C GLU A 359 -2.28 1.85 26.82
N ASP A 360 -1.14 2.54 27.00
CA ASP A 360 -1.10 3.90 27.55
C ASP A 360 -1.34 4.96 26.46
N ILE A 361 -2.60 5.34 26.30
CA ILE A 361 -3.06 6.29 25.28
C ILE A 361 -2.41 7.66 25.44
N ASP A 362 -2.29 8.17 26.66
CA ASP A 362 -1.69 9.48 26.91
C ASP A 362 -0.21 9.49 26.49
N ALA A 363 0.53 8.42 26.82
CA ALA A 363 1.90 8.26 26.35
C ALA A 363 1.99 8.12 24.82
N MET A 364 1.07 7.38 24.19
CA MET A 364 1.03 7.24 22.73
C MET A 364 0.82 8.59 22.03
N GLU A 365 -0.13 9.41 22.50
CA GLU A 365 -0.40 10.74 21.96
C GLU A 365 0.84 11.65 22.08
N ASN A 366 1.45 11.69 23.27
CA ASN A 366 2.64 12.49 23.53
C ASN A 366 3.86 12.06 22.70
N LEU A 367 3.89 10.82 22.24
CA LEU A 367 4.96 10.26 21.40
C LEU A 367 4.65 10.33 19.90
N GLY A 368 3.56 10.98 19.46
CA GLY A 368 3.31 11.26 18.05
C GLY A 368 2.67 10.12 17.26
N ILE A 369 1.86 9.27 17.91
CA ILE A 369 1.16 8.14 17.25
C ILE A 369 0.25 8.54 16.07
N TYR A 370 -0.19 9.80 15.98
CA TYR A 370 -1.04 10.27 14.88
C TYR A 370 -0.28 10.43 13.55
N GLU A 371 1.04 10.55 13.59
CA GLU A 371 1.85 10.80 12.40
C GLU A 371 2.29 9.51 11.67
N ILE A 372 2.13 8.36 12.33
CA ILE A 372 2.75 7.11 11.91
C ILE A 372 1.75 6.09 11.35
N ASP A 373 2.29 5.08 10.67
CA ASP A 373 1.63 3.82 10.35
C ASP A 373 2.44 2.60 10.75
N GLU A 374 1.85 1.41 10.59
CA GLU A 374 2.63 0.17 10.54
C GLU A 374 3.79 0.20 9.52
N GLU A 375 3.58 0.75 8.31
CA GLU A 375 4.59 0.72 7.24
C GLU A 375 5.87 1.51 7.57
N ASP A 376 5.76 2.50 8.45
CA ASP A 376 6.88 3.33 8.91
C ASP A 376 7.82 2.56 9.86
N PHE A 377 7.32 1.51 10.49
CA PHE A 377 8.07 0.63 11.39
C PHE A 377 8.63 -0.61 10.70
N ALA A 378 8.43 -0.78 9.39
CA ALA A 378 8.83 -1.99 8.68
C ALA A 378 10.35 -2.25 8.73
N LEU A 379 11.17 -1.19 8.67
CA LEU A 379 12.62 -1.33 8.87
C LEU A 379 13.00 -1.60 10.31
N CYS A 380 12.27 -1.02 11.29
CA CYS A 380 12.48 -1.32 12.70
C CYS A 380 12.22 -2.80 12.99
N GLU A 381 11.16 -3.37 12.42
CA GLU A 381 10.84 -4.79 12.51
C GLU A 381 11.90 -5.65 11.83
N TYR A 382 12.36 -5.25 10.64
CA TYR A 382 13.38 -5.98 9.90
C TYR A 382 14.71 -6.12 10.66
N ILE A 383 15.16 -5.05 11.33
CA ILE A 383 16.41 -5.08 12.10
C ILE A 383 16.23 -5.62 13.52
N ASP A 384 14.99 -5.87 13.96
CA ASP A 384 14.72 -6.28 15.33
C ASP A 384 15.34 -7.65 15.64
N THR A 385 16.04 -7.68 16.76
CA THR A 385 16.71 -8.88 17.29
C THR A 385 15.77 -9.75 18.12
N SER A 386 14.65 -9.17 18.58
CA SER A 386 13.64 -9.81 19.41
C SER A 386 12.58 -10.57 18.62
N LYS A 387 12.53 -10.37 17.30
CA LYS A 387 11.55 -10.99 16.38
C LYS A 387 10.12 -10.61 16.76
N THR A 388 9.98 -9.37 17.19
CA THR A 388 8.70 -8.76 17.52
C THR A 388 8.00 -8.33 16.23
N GLU A 389 6.73 -8.68 16.09
CA GLU A 389 5.86 -8.23 14.98
C GLU A 389 5.40 -6.77 15.26
N ILE A 390 6.34 -5.83 15.18
CA ILE A 390 6.17 -4.41 15.52
C ILE A 390 5.05 -3.76 14.70
N GLN A 391 5.00 -4.01 13.39
CA GLN A 391 3.96 -3.50 12.50
C GLN A 391 2.56 -3.89 13.02
N SER A 392 2.41 -5.14 13.48
CA SER A 392 1.17 -5.64 14.07
C SER A 392 0.84 -4.98 15.41
N ILE A 393 1.86 -4.62 16.22
CA ILE A 393 1.66 -3.87 17.46
C ILE A 393 1.17 -2.46 17.14
N VAL A 394 1.83 -1.78 16.21
CA VAL A 394 1.47 -0.42 15.78
C VAL A 394 0.05 -0.36 15.25
N ARG A 395 -0.33 -1.31 14.38
CA ARG A 395 -1.70 -1.42 13.86
C ARG A 395 -2.75 -1.53 14.98
N LYS A 396 -2.47 -2.33 16.01
CA LYS A 396 -3.35 -2.46 17.18
C LYS A 396 -3.47 -1.15 17.97
N GLY A 397 -2.35 -0.43 18.16
CA GLY A 397 -2.35 0.88 18.82
C GLY A 397 -3.21 1.90 18.09
N LEU A 398 -3.05 1.98 16.76
CA LEU A 398 -3.86 2.86 15.91
C LEU A 398 -5.35 2.49 15.93
N ASP A 399 -5.68 1.19 15.90
CA ASP A 399 -7.07 0.73 15.96
C ASP A 399 -7.72 1.00 17.33
N MET A 400 -6.95 0.86 18.41
CA MET A 400 -7.37 1.18 19.77
C MET A 400 -7.67 2.68 19.92
N LEU A 401 -6.73 3.54 19.52
CA LEU A 401 -6.94 4.99 19.52
C LEU A 401 -8.15 5.39 18.70
N ARG A 402 -8.28 4.82 17.50
CA ARG A 402 -9.43 5.12 16.65
C ARG A 402 -10.73 4.77 17.36
N LYS A 403 -10.81 3.64 18.05
CA LYS A 403 -12.01 3.21 18.78
C LYS A 403 -12.35 4.11 19.96
N GLU A 404 -11.35 4.59 20.70
CA GLU A 404 -11.54 5.49 21.84
C GLU A 404 -11.92 6.92 21.41
N MET A 405 -11.47 7.34 20.23
CA MET A 405 -11.71 8.69 19.68
C MET A 405 -12.92 8.77 18.73
N SER A 406 -13.54 7.63 18.36
CA SER A 406 -14.63 7.54 17.35
C SER A 406 -16.04 7.50 17.94
#